data_AF-A0A134A9B5-F1
#
_entry.id   AF-A0A134A9B5-F1
#
_cell.length_a   1.000
_cell.length_b   1.000
_cell.length_c   1.000
_cell.angle_alpha   90.00
_cell.angle_beta   90.00
_cell.angle_gamma   90.00
#
_symmetry.space_group_name_H-M   'P 1'
#
loop_
_entity.id
_entity.type
_entity.pdbx_description
1 polymer ?
#
loop_
_entity_poly.entity_id
_entity_poly.type
_entity_poly.pdbx_seq_one_letter_code
_entity_poly.pdbx_strand_id
1 'polypeptide(L)'
;MFDTATLTDSSLFKGNVLTDYALKVADARGGRALWLDLFYYEAADAYKGDTNPHGLPVARRRDGWPCVLADEEDLKTLIKVSVDGEDVLLRQGDEFMDALRLKAASDAAWRTNPAAVATHDYYLAADDECDPCEAIGYSESGYERVATMQRRTSVPDDRQEDMEGADDENRFEDH
;
A
#
# COMPACT_ATOMS: atom_id res chain seq x y z
N MET A 1 -15.26 -25.63 -12.07
CA MET A 1 -14.13 -26.40 -11.51
C MET A 1 -13.45 -27.06 -12.70
N PHE A 2 -12.37 -26.45 -13.21
CA PHE A 2 -11.52 -27.08 -14.22
C PHE A 2 -10.51 -27.94 -13.49
N ASP A 3 -10.42 -29.21 -13.87
CA ASP A 3 -9.46 -30.18 -13.36
C ASP A 3 -8.09 -29.90 -13.99
N THR A 4 -7.11 -29.54 -13.16
CA THR A 4 -5.72 -29.22 -13.52
C THR A 4 -4.72 -30.27 -13.03
N ALA A 5 -5.18 -31.47 -12.65
CA ALA A 5 -4.30 -32.43 -11.97
C ALA A 5 -3.16 -32.98 -12.85
N THR A 6 -3.23 -32.95 -14.19
CA THR A 6 -2.20 -33.60 -15.04
C THR A 6 -2.06 -33.00 -16.45
N LEU A 7 -1.68 -31.72 -16.57
CA LEU A 7 -1.28 -31.15 -17.87
C LEU A 7 0.12 -30.52 -17.94
N THR A 8 0.88 -30.48 -16.84
CA THR A 8 2.22 -29.87 -16.83
C THR A 8 3.16 -30.66 -15.93
N ASP A 9 4.43 -30.74 -16.35
CA ASP A 9 5.54 -31.20 -15.51
C ASP A 9 5.45 -30.54 -14.13
N SER A 10 5.56 -31.32 -13.05
CA SER A 10 5.21 -30.87 -11.69
C SER A 10 6.15 -29.77 -11.16
N SER A 11 7.29 -29.55 -11.84
CA SER A 11 8.08 -28.34 -11.67
C SER A 11 8.30 -27.67 -13.02
N LEU A 12 7.56 -26.58 -13.30
CA LEU A 12 7.89 -25.63 -14.39
C LEU A 12 9.36 -25.17 -14.33
N PHE A 13 9.98 -25.22 -13.13
CA PHE A 13 11.34 -24.81 -12.86
C PHE A 13 12.11 -25.91 -12.11
N LYS A 14 13.05 -26.58 -12.79
CA LYS A 14 13.88 -27.64 -12.19
C LYS A 14 14.81 -27.05 -11.10
N GLY A 15 14.92 -27.72 -9.96
CA GLY A 15 15.76 -27.25 -8.84
C GLY A 15 15.16 -26.08 -8.05
N ASN A 16 13.87 -25.80 -8.28
CA ASN A 16 13.12 -24.79 -7.55
C ASN A 16 12.87 -25.21 -6.09
N VAL A 17 13.16 -24.30 -5.16
CA VAL A 17 12.82 -24.45 -3.73
C VAL A 17 11.69 -23.52 -3.29
N LEU A 18 11.40 -22.46 -4.07
CA LEU A 18 10.35 -21.49 -3.78
C LEU A 18 9.92 -20.78 -5.08
N THR A 19 8.62 -20.72 -5.32
CA THR A 19 8.04 -19.86 -6.37
C THR A 19 7.60 -18.53 -5.76
N ASP A 20 7.93 -17.45 -6.44
CA ASP A 20 7.57 -16.07 -6.10
C ASP A 20 6.86 -15.43 -7.29
N TYR A 21 6.01 -14.45 -7.05
CA TYR A 21 5.26 -13.76 -8.09
C TYR A 21 5.19 -12.27 -7.79
N ALA A 22 5.30 -11.44 -8.83
CA ALA A 22 5.11 -10.01 -8.71
C ALA A 22 4.04 -9.55 -9.69
N LEU A 23 2.95 -9.01 -9.16
CA LEU A 23 1.95 -8.31 -9.96
C LEU A 23 2.50 -6.93 -10.37
N LYS A 24 2.68 -6.70 -11.68
CA LYS A 24 3.16 -5.43 -12.21
C LYS A 24 2.00 -4.53 -12.60
N VAL A 25 1.69 -3.61 -11.71
CA VAL A 25 0.55 -2.68 -11.85
C VAL A 25 0.89 -1.40 -12.60
N ALA A 26 2.17 -1.06 -12.76
CA ALA A 26 2.60 0.19 -13.39
C ALA A 26 2.19 0.27 -14.87
N ASP A 27 2.33 -0.84 -15.60
CA ASP A 27 1.95 -0.94 -17.01
C ASP A 27 0.43 -0.87 -17.20
N ALA A 28 -0.33 -1.46 -16.28
CA ALA A 28 -1.79 -1.40 -16.28
C ALA A 28 -2.29 0.02 -16.03
N ARG A 29 -1.65 0.77 -15.13
CA ARG A 29 -1.92 2.20 -14.90
C ARG A 29 -1.58 3.06 -16.11
N GLY A 30 -0.62 2.64 -16.93
CA GLY A 30 -0.32 3.25 -18.23
C GLY A 30 -1.20 2.74 -19.38
N GLY A 31 -2.21 1.90 -19.11
CA GLY A 31 -3.13 1.38 -20.11
C GLY A 31 -2.55 0.31 -21.05
N ARG A 32 -1.40 -0.29 -20.74
CA ARG A 32 -0.71 -1.25 -21.61
C ARG A 32 -1.07 -2.71 -21.33
N ALA A 33 -0.76 -3.19 -20.12
CA ALA A 33 -1.08 -4.56 -19.71
C ALA A 33 -0.92 -4.72 -18.21
N LEU A 34 -1.67 -5.65 -17.63
CA LEU A 34 -1.44 -6.17 -16.30
C LEU A 34 -0.61 -7.45 -16.39
N TRP A 35 0.57 -7.45 -15.79
CA TRP A 35 1.48 -8.60 -15.82
C TRP A 35 1.56 -9.30 -14.47
N LEU A 36 1.71 -10.61 -14.50
CA LEU A 36 2.16 -11.43 -13.39
C LEU A 36 3.54 -12.00 -13.75
N ASP A 37 4.59 -11.45 -13.16
CA ASP A 37 5.94 -11.96 -13.34
C ASP A 37 6.16 -13.12 -12.38
N LEU A 38 6.48 -14.29 -12.90
CA LEU A 38 6.83 -15.46 -12.11
C LEU A 38 8.35 -15.53 -11.91
N PHE A 39 8.75 -15.87 -10.70
CA PHE A 39 10.13 -16.07 -10.31
C PHE A 39 10.26 -17.40 -9.57
N TYR A 40 11.46 -17.96 -9.60
CA TYR A 40 11.76 -19.16 -8.84
C TYR A 40 13.13 -19.06 -8.18
N TYR A 41 13.31 -19.76 -7.08
CA TYR A 41 14.57 -19.77 -6.35
C TYR A 41 15.28 -21.10 -6.60
N GLU A 42 16.46 -21.02 -7.21
CA GLU A 42 17.28 -22.16 -7.55
C GLU A 42 18.28 -22.45 -6.43
N ALA A 43 18.21 -23.65 -5.85
CA ALA A 43 19.22 -24.17 -4.93
C ALA A 43 20.14 -25.15 -5.66
N ALA A 44 21.25 -24.64 -6.20
CA ALA A 44 22.23 -25.42 -6.93
C ALA A 44 23.53 -25.59 -6.13
N ASP A 45 24.18 -26.77 -6.28
CA ASP A 45 25.46 -27.07 -5.63
C ASP A 45 26.55 -26.05 -5.98
N ALA A 46 26.49 -25.47 -7.19
CA ALA A 46 27.41 -24.44 -7.65
C ALA A 46 27.46 -23.18 -6.75
N TYR A 47 26.43 -22.93 -5.94
CA TYR A 47 26.33 -21.75 -5.07
C TYR A 47 26.46 -22.08 -3.57
N LYS A 48 26.79 -23.33 -3.21
CA LYS A 48 26.88 -23.74 -1.79
C LYS A 48 27.91 -22.95 -0.96
N GLY A 49 28.91 -22.36 -1.62
CA GLY A 49 29.91 -21.51 -0.97
C GLY A 49 29.45 -20.08 -0.69
N ASP A 50 28.36 -19.62 -1.32
CA ASP A 50 27.80 -18.29 -1.11
C ASP A 50 26.80 -18.34 0.06
N THR A 51 27.19 -17.81 1.22
CA THR A 51 26.39 -17.89 2.45
C THR A 51 25.84 -16.54 2.91
N ASN A 52 24.69 -16.56 3.57
CA ASN A 52 24.14 -15.38 4.25
C ASN A 52 24.93 -15.05 5.55
N PRO A 53 24.63 -13.95 6.25
CA PRO A 53 25.27 -13.60 7.54
C PRO A 53 25.14 -14.65 8.65
N HIS A 54 24.28 -15.65 8.49
CA HIS A 54 24.10 -16.78 9.40
C HIS A 54 24.89 -18.04 8.97
N GLY A 55 25.68 -17.97 7.90
CA GLY A 55 26.48 -19.08 7.38
C GLY A 55 25.69 -20.12 6.58
N LEU A 56 24.45 -19.82 6.17
CA LEU A 56 23.61 -20.74 5.39
C LEU A 56 23.74 -20.46 3.87
N PRO A 57 23.82 -21.50 3.02
CA PRO A 57 23.84 -21.33 1.56
C PRO A 57 22.63 -20.54 1.05
N VAL A 58 22.86 -19.69 0.05
CA VAL A 58 21.84 -18.79 -0.50
C VAL A 58 21.30 -19.34 -1.82
N ALA A 59 19.99 -19.60 -1.87
CA ALA A 59 19.29 -19.88 -3.13
C ALA A 59 19.20 -18.61 -3.98
N ARG A 60 19.36 -18.73 -5.30
CA ARG A 60 19.36 -17.58 -6.21
C ARG A 60 17.99 -17.43 -6.88
N ARG A 61 17.44 -16.22 -6.84
CA ARG A 61 16.24 -15.87 -7.59
C ARG A 61 16.53 -15.88 -9.10
N ARG A 62 15.64 -16.48 -9.87
CA ARG A 62 15.67 -16.58 -11.32
C ARG A 62 14.37 -16.05 -11.90
N ASP A 63 14.49 -15.42 -13.07
CA ASP A 63 13.34 -14.98 -13.84
C ASP A 63 12.68 -16.21 -14.45
N GLY A 64 11.38 -16.34 -14.20
CA GLY A 64 10.53 -17.31 -14.86
C GLY A 64 9.90 -16.67 -16.10
N TRP A 65 8.58 -16.72 -16.18
CA TRP A 65 7.82 -16.20 -17.30
C TRP A 65 6.91 -15.06 -16.84
N PRO A 66 6.84 -13.94 -17.58
CA PRO A 66 5.78 -12.96 -17.41
C PRO A 66 4.49 -13.50 -18.07
N CYS A 67 3.39 -13.46 -17.33
CA CYS A 67 2.06 -13.79 -17.82
C CYS A 67 1.24 -12.52 -17.99
N VAL A 68 0.66 -12.29 -19.18
CA VAL A 68 -0.37 -11.26 -19.35
C VAL A 68 -1.63 -11.74 -18.63
N LEU A 69 -2.12 -10.96 -17.67
CA LEU A 69 -3.41 -11.18 -17.02
C LEU A 69 -4.54 -10.38 -17.68
N ALA A 70 -4.22 -9.20 -18.21
CA ALA A 70 -5.12 -8.33 -18.94
C ALA A 70 -4.33 -7.49 -19.94
N ASP A 71 -4.77 -7.42 -21.20
CA ASP A 71 -4.18 -6.57 -22.23
C ASP A 71 -4.87 -5.20 -22.34
N GLU A 72 -4.49 -4.38 -23.32
CA GLU A 72 -5.04 -3.04 -23.52
C GLU A 72 -6.57 -3.01 -23.67
N GLU A 73 -7.17 -4.03 -24.31
CA GLU A 73 -8.62 -4.10 -24.50
C GLU A 73 -9.33 -4.50 -23.19
N ASP A 74 -8.77 -5.48 -22.48
CA ASP A 74 -9.28 -5.89 -21.17
C ASP A 74 -9.26 -4.73 -20.18
N LEU A 75 -8.17 -3.95 -20.18
CA LEU A 75 -8.00 -2.81 -19.29
C LEU A 75 -9.09 -1.75 -19.45
N LYS A 76 -9.70 -1.59 -20.63
CA LYS A 76 -10.78 -0.60 -20.86
C LYS A 76 -12.02 -0.86 -20.01
N THR A 77 -12.31 -2.13 -19.70
CA THR A 77 -13.50 -2.51 -18.92
C THR A 77 -13.17 -2.97 -17.51
N LEU A 78 -11.90 -3.24 -17.21
CA LEU A 78 -11.44 -3.64 -15.89
C LEU A 78 -11.66 -2.54 -14.86
N ILE A 79 -12.41 -2.84 -13.80
CA ILE A 79 -12.76 -1.89 -12.73
C ILE A 79 -11.81 -2.00 -11.54
N LYS A 80 -11.36 -3.22 -11.22
CA LYS A 80 -10.65 -3.50 -9.97
C LYS A 80 -9.78 -4.75 -10.09
N VAL A 81 -8.64 -4.72 -9.43
CA VAL A 81 -7.80 -5.89 -9.20
C VAL A 81 -7.62 -6.06 -7.70
N SER A 82 -7.81 -7.28 -7.21
CA SER A 82 -7.59 -7.65 -5.82
C SER A 82 -6.64 -8.83 -5.73
N VAL A 83 -5.74 -8.83 -4.75
CA VAL A 83 -4.83 -9.93 -4.42
C VAL A 83 -5.13 -10.35 -2.99
N ASP A 84 -5.45 -11.62 -2.77
CA ASP A 84 -5.81 -12.17 -1.46
C ASP A 84 -6.90 -11.37 -0.72
N GLY A 85 -7.85 -10.81 -1.47
CA GLY A 85 -8.96 -10.01 -0.94
C GLY A 85 -8.63 -8.53 -0.70
N GLU A 86 -7.37 -8.12 -0.90
CA GLU A 86 -6.93 -6.72 -0.79
C GLU A 86 -6.90 -6.05 -2.16
N ASP A 87 -7.47 -4.86 -2.27
CA ASP A 87 -7.51 -4.12 -3.52
C ASP A 87 -6.15 -3.50 -3.83
N VAL A 88 -5.61 -3.81 -5.02
CA VAL A 88 -4.30 -3.34 -5.49
C VAL A 88 -4.40 -2.29 -6.59
N LEU A 89 -5.40 -2.42 -7.45
CA LEU A 89 -5.76 -1.41 -8.44
C LEU A 89 -7.26 -1.17 -8.39
N LEU A 90 -7.64 0.10 -8.45
CA LEU A 90 -9.04 0.50 -8.52
C LEU A 90 -9.19 1.57 -9.60
N ARG A 91 -10.16 1.40 -10.48
CA ARG A 91 -10.53 2.39 -11.48
C ARG A 91 -11.31 3.52 -10.83
N GLN A 92 -10.84 4.75 -10.99
CA GLN A 92 -11.52 5.96 -10.56
C GLN A 92 -11.59 6.92 -11.74
N GLY A 93 -12.81 7.15 -12.24
CA GLY A 93 -12.99 7.75 -13.56
C GLY A 93 -12.38 6.85 -14.64
N ASP A 94 -11.58 7.44 -15.53
CA ASP A 94 -10.97 6.73 -16.66
C ASP A 94 -9.56 6.18 -16.35
N GLU A 95 -9.08 6.34 -15.11
CA GLU A 95 -7.72 5.97 -14.72
C GLU A 95 -7.68 4.96 -13.59
N PHE A 96 -6.57 4.22 -13.50
CA PHE A 96 -6.29 3.33 -12.38
C PHE A 96 -5.49 4.02 -11.29
N MET A 97 -6.01 3.94 -10.06
CA MET A 97 -5.36 4.34 -8.83
C MET A 97 -4.64 3.14 -8.19
N ASP A 98 -3.50 3.42 -7.56
CA ASP A 98 -2.81 2.48 -6.68
C ASP A 98 -3.53 2.43 -5.34
N ALA A 99 -4.37 1.40 -5.16
CA ALA A 99 -5.26 1.27 -4.02
C ALA A 99 -4.51 1.01 -2.72
N LEU A 100 -3.41 0.25 -2.77
CA LEU A 100 -2.56 -0.02 -1.60
C LEU A 100 -1.85 1.25 -1.12
N ARG A 101 -1.30 2.04 -2.04
CA ARG A 101 -0.65 3.32 -1.68
C ARG A 101 -1.65 4.30 -1.07
N LEU A 102 -2.86 4.38 -1.62
CA LEU A 102 -3.93 5.20 -1.06
C LEU A 102 -4.34 4.70 0.33
N LYS A 103 -4.55 3.39 0.50
CA LYS A 103 -4.90 2.77 1.79
C LYS A 103 -3.85 3.08 2.86
N ALA A 104 -2.57 2.87 2.54
CA ALA A 104 -1.47 3.18 3.46
C ALA A 104 -1.41 4.66 3.85
N ALA A 105 -1.60 5.58 2.89
CA ALA A 105 -1.64 7.01 3.16
C ALA A 105 -2.86 7.42 4.00
N SER A 106 -4.03 6.81 3.73
CA SER A 106 -5.26 7.04 4.48
C SER A 106 -5.16 6.52 5.92
N ASP A 107 -4.68 5.29 6.11
CA ASP A 107 -4.43 4.71 7.43
C ASP A 107 -3.43 5.57 8.21
N ALA A 108 -2.35 6.05 7.56
CA ALA A 108 -1.41 6.97 8.17
C ALA A 108 -2.10 8.26 8.64
N ALA A 109 -2.92 8.89 7.79
CA ALA A 109 -3.58 10.16 8.09
C ALA A 109 -4.61 10.04 9.23
N TRP A 110 -5.45 9.01 9.20
CA TRP A 110 -6.65 8.93 10.05
C TRP A 110 -6.53 8.00 11.25
N ARG A 111 -5.56 7.08 11.25
CA ARG A 111 -5.42 6.06 12.30
C ARG A 111 -4.05 6.07 12.94
N THR A 112 -3.01 5.83 12.15
CA THR A 112 -1.66 5.59 12.68
C THR A 112 -1.05 6.86 13.27
N ASN A 113 -1.03 7.98 12.52
CA ASN A 113 -0.38 9.19 13.00
C ASN A 113 -1.10 9.83 14.20
N PRO A 114 -2.45 9.97 14.21
CA PRO A 114 -3.15 10.47 15.39
C PRO A 114 -2.94 9.58 16.62
N ALA A 115 -3.00 8.25 16.45
CA ALA A 115 -2.75 7.31 17.55
C ALA A 115 -1.31 7.41 18.06
N ALA A 116 -0.31 7.54 17.18
CA ALA A 116 1.08 7.68 17.57
C ALA A 116 1.31 8.92 18.46
N VAL A 117 0.72 10.07 18.11
CA VAL A 117 0.80 11.29 18.94
C VAL A 117 0.10 11.08 20.29
N ALA A 118 -1.13 10.57 20.28
CA ALA A 118 -1.88 10.36 21.52
C ALA A 118 -1.20 9.36 22.47
N THR A 119 -0.64 8.27 21.94
CA THR A 119 0.09 7.27 22.73
C THR A 119 1.42 7.83 23.25
N HIS A 120 2.14 8.61 22.46
CA HIS A 120 3.34 9.30 22.94
C HIS A 120 3.02 10.26 24.09
N ASP A 121 1.98 11.08 23.97
CA ASP A 121 1.55 12.02 25.02
C ASP A 121 1.10 11.29 26.28
N TYR A 122 0.48 10.11 26.14
CA TYR A 122 0.16 9.24 27.26
C TYR A 122 1.42 8.79 28.01
N TYR A 123 2.46 8.33 27.32
CA TYR A 123 3.72 7.92 27.96
C TYR A 123 4.45 9.09 28.62
N LEU A 124 4.43 10.28 28.01
CA LEU A 124 4.93 11.50 28.66
C LEU A 124 4.18 11.83 29.95
N ALA A 125 2.84 11.70 29.94
CA ALA A 125 2.01 11.98 31.11
C ALA A 125 2.10 10.91 32.20
N ALA A 126 2.40 9.66 31.82
CA ALA A 126 2.61 8.56 32.74
C ALA A 126 3.89 8.70 33.57
N ASP A 127 4.83 9.56 33.13
CA ASP A 127 6.13 9.81 33.78
C ASP A 127 6.89 8.49 34.06
N ASP A 128 6.82 7.57 33.09
CA ASP A 128 7.53 6.30 33.14
C ASP A 128 9.01 6.50 32.75
N GLU A 129 9.92 5.65 33.23
CA GLU A 129 11.37 5.76 32.93
C GLU A 129 11.71 5.43 31.45
N CYS A 130 10.73 5.01 30.66
CA CYS A 130 10.90 4.62 29.27
C CYS A 130 10.77 5.83 28.33
N ASP A 131 11.67 5.92 27.34
CA ASP A 131 11.57 6.91 26.27
C ASP A 131 10.26 6.70 25.47
N PRO A 132 9.36 7.69 25.39
CA PRO A 132 8.08 7.55 24.71
C PRO A 132 8.18 7.19 23.23
N CYS A 133 9.24 7.63 22.54
CA CYS A 133 9.47 7.28 21.14
C CYS A 133 9.87 5.80 21.01
N GLU A 134 10.81 5.33 21.84
CA GLU A 134 11.21 3.92 21.90
C GLU A 134 10.01 3.02 22.25
N ALA A 135 9.18 3.41 23.21
CA ALA A 135 8.00 2.66 23.65
C ALA A 135 7.01 2.37 22.52
N ILE A 136 6.89 3.27 21.54
CA ILE A 136 6.01 3.10 20.37
C ILE A 136 6.76 2.68 19.10
N GLY A 137 8.06 2.35 19.20
CA GLY A 137 8.87 1.86 18.09
C GLY A 137 9.29 2.95 17.08
N TYR A 138 9.33 4.21 17.50
CA TYR A 138 9.76 5.34 16.68
C TYR A 138 11.21 5.73 16.98
N SER A 139 11.94 6.11 15.93
CA SER A 139 13.07 7.03 16.11
C SER A 139 12.55 8.43 16.43
N GLU A 140 13.29 9.20 17.21
CA GLU A 140 12.96 10.60 17.56
C GLU A 140 12.64 11.44 16.31
N SER A 141 13.54 11.49 15.32
CA SER A 141 13.31 12.23 14.08
C SER A 141 12.08 11.75 13.29
N GLY A 142 11.74 10.46 13.40
CA GLY A 142 10.56 9.88 12.79
C GLY A 142 9.28 10.41 13.43
N TYR A 143 9.28 10.43 14.76
CA TYR A 143 8.14 10.92 15.54
C TYR A 143 7.93 12.42 15.34
N GLU A 144 9.01 13.21 15.37
CA GLU A 144 8.93 14.66 15.15
C GLU A 144 8.27 15.04 13.82
N ARG A 145 8.54 14.28 12.76
CA ARG A 145 7.87 14.46 11.45
C ARG A 145 6.37 14.20 11.55
N VAL A 146 5.98 13.10 12.19
CA VAL A 146 4.56 12.73 12.39
C VAL A 146 3.84 13.77 13.26
N ALA A 147 4.42 14.15 14.40
CA ALA A 147 3.88 15.16 15.29
C ALA A 147 3.72 16.53 14.58
N THR A 148 4.68 16.90 13.73
CA THR A 148 4.60 18.13 12.94
C THR A 148 3.50 18.06 11.87
N MET A 149 3.33 16.92 11.20
CA MET A 149 2.23 16.73 10.25
C MET A 149 0.87 16.87 10.96
N GLN A 150 0.71 16.22 12.13
CA GLN A 150 -0.53 16.26 12.91
C GLN A 150 -0.86 17.67 13.38
N ARG A 151 0.12 18.41 13.94
CA ARG A 151 -0.09 19.81 14.34
C ARG A 151 -0.59 20.69 13.20
N ARG A 152 -0.09 20.48 11.98
CA ARG A 152 -0.50 21.26 10.79
C ARG A 152 -1.90 20.92 10.31
N THR A 153 -2.33 19.67 10.46
CA THR A 153 -3.69 19.24 10.08
C THR A 153 -4.75 19.59 11.12
N SER A 154 -4.36 19.85 12.37
CA SER A 154 -5.26 20.23 13.46
C SER A 154 -5.55 21.73 13.57
N VAL A 155 -4.90 22.59 12.77
CA VAL A 155 -5.19 24.04 12.73
C VAL A 155 -6.51 24.26 11.97
N PRO A 156 -7.55 24.87 12.57
CA PRO A 156 -8.78 25.25 11.86
C PRO A 156 -8.48 26.23 10.70
N ASP A 157 -9.17 26.09 9.56
CA ASP A 157 -9.15 27.11 8.49
C ASP A 157 -10.06 28.26 8.95
N ASP A 158 -9.50 29.34 9.47
CA ASP A 158 -10.22 30.55 9.95
C ASP A 158 -10.90 31.35 8.80
N ARG A 159 -11.41 30.67 7.76
CA ARG A 159 -12.02 31.29 6.57
C ARG A 159 -13.51 30.94 6.40
N GLN A 160 -14.20 30.78 7.52
CA GLN A 160 -15.65 30.54 7.55
C GLN A 160 -16.38 31.42 8.57
N GLU A 161 -15.96 32.68 8.69
CA GLU A 161 -16.72 33.72 9.42
C GLU A 161 -16.86 34.97 8.55
N ASP A 162 -17.58 34.92 7.42
CA ASP A 162 -17.91 36.12 6.62
C ASP A 162 -19.22 35.96 5.81
N MET A 163 -20.17 35.12 6.26
CA MET A 163 -21.50 35.01 5.65
C MET A 163 -22.62 35.12 6.70
N GLU A 164 -22.55 36.15 7.54
CA GLU A 164 -23.72 36.67 8.26
C GLU A 164 -23.91 38.14 7.87
N GLY A 165 -24.88 38.42 6.99
CA GLY A 165 -25.19 39.80 6.66
C GLY A 165 -25.93 40.04 5.36
N ALA A 166 -27.05 39.36 5.13
CA ALA A 166 -28.15 39.90 4.34
C ALA A 166 -29.31 38.91 4.45
N ASP A 167 -30.32 39.24 5.25
CA ASP A 167 -31.73 38.93 4.98
C ASP A 167 -32.55 39.54 6.12
N ASP A 168 -32.76 40.86 6.05
CA ASP A 168 -34.00 41.44 6.56
C ASP A 168 -34.52 42.53 5.60
N GLU A 169 -35.84 42.52 5.48
CA GLU A 169 -36.72 43.49 4.83
C GLU A 169 -36.80 43.54 3.29
N ASN A 170 -37.77 42.81 2.73
CA ASN A 170 -38.92 43.53 2.16
C ASN A 170 -40.20 42.71 2.06
N ARG A 171 -41.20 43.25 2.73
CA ARG A 171 -42.61 42.87 2.85
C ARG A 171 -43.41 43.62 1.77
N PHE A 172 -44.12 42.90 0.90
CA PHE A 172 -45.33 43.37 0.20
C PHE A 172 -46.15 42.09 -0.12
N GLU A 173 -47.02 41.65 0.78
CA GLU A 173 -48.47 41.98 0.87
C GLU A 173 -49.32 41.45 -0.28
N ASP A 174 -50.31 40.64 0.11
CA ASP A 174 -51.36 40.00 -0.67
C ASP A 174 -52.10 40.96 -1.61
N HIS A 175 -52.32 40.53 -2.86
CA HIS A 175 -53.64 40.37 -3.50
C HIS A 175 -53.55 39.76 -4.91
#